data_AF-A0A5B9CS00-F1
#
_entry.id   AF-A0A5B9CS00-F1
#
_cell.length_a   1.000
_cell.length_b   1.000
_cell.length_c   1.000
_cell.angle_alpha   90.00
_cell.angle_beta   90.00
_cell.angle_gamma   90.00
#
_symmetry.space_group_name_H-M   'P 1'
#
loop_
_entity.id
_entity.type
_entity.pdbx_description
1 polymer ?
#
loop_
_entity_poly.entity_id
_entity_poly.type
_entity_poly.pdbx_seq_one_letter_code
_entity_poly.pdbx_strand_id
1 'polypeptide(L)'
;TVLAKLYIELLSLPKDGNDAFKLLNFRTPTGSQGNIGDFAMIAYCVLKERCFNKGQLTIQQVNDLLDSVSNNNAAKRKDLVKKSLLQLITQSSALEQKWLIRMIIKDLKLGVSQQTLFSIFHPDAAELHSVTTDLEKVCRQLHNPSVSLSDASITLFSAFKPMLASIASVRQIEKQMNNQTFYIETKLDGERMQMHKDGDVYKYFSRNGYDYTLQFGASPLEGSLTPFIHQAFKDIQNCILDGEMMAYNPTTQTFM
;
A
#
# COMPACT_ATOMS: atom_id res chain seq x y z
N THR A 1 9.09 -13.44 10.02
CA THR A 1 9.36 -14.88 10.20
C THR A 1 9.82 -15.59 8.93
N VAL A 2 9.18 -15.42 7.78
CA VAL A 2 9.61 -16.07 6.52
C VAL A 2 11.03 -15.66 6.11
N LEU A 3 11.32 -14.36 6.05
CA LEU A 3 12.66 -13.85 5.73
C LEU A 3 13.73 -14.37 6.70
N ALA A 4 13.44 -14.41 8.01
CA ALA A 4 14.36 -14.95 9.01
C ALA A 4 14.73 -16.41 8.74
N LYS A 5 13.75 -17.27 8.46
CA LYS A 5 14.00 -18.69 8.11
C LYS A 5 14.82 -18.82 6.83
N LEU A 6 14.56 -17.97 5.84
CA LEU A 6 15.28 -17.97 4.57
C LEU A 6 16.75 -17.57 4.75
N TYR A 7 17.03 -16.54 5.57
CA TYR A 7 18.41 -16.16 5.91
C TYR A 7 19.15 -17.24 6.70
N ILE A 8 18.49 -17.90 7.65
CA ILE A 8 19.08 -19.00 8.42
C ILE A 8 19.50 -20.14 7.50
N GLU A 9 18.64 -20.51 6.55
CA GLU A 9 18.94 -21.55 5.58
C GLU A 9 20.08 -21.14 4.63
N LEU A 10 19.99 -19.94 4.05
CA LEU A 10 20.94 -19.44 3.05
C LEU A 10 22.36 -19.27 3.62
N LEU A 11 22.45 -18.75 4.84
CA LEU A 11 23.74 -18.54 5.52
C LEU A 11 24.20 -19.79 6.27
N SER A 12 23.46 -20.91 6.19
CA SER A 12 23.74 -22.15 6.93
C SER A 12 23.98 -21.90 8.43
N LEU A 13 23.17 -21.01 9.03
CA LEU A 13 23.32 -20.70 10.46
C LEU A 13 22.90 -21.92 11.30
N PRO A 14 23.63 -22.23 12.39
CA PRO A 14 23.18 -23.23 13.35
C PRO A 14 21.79 -22.87 13.86
N LYS A 15 20.83 -23.81 13.78
CA LYS A 15 19.43 -23.56 14.14
C LYS A 15 19.26 -23.08 15.59
N ASP A 16 20.11 -23.60 16.48
CA ASP A 16 20.15 -23.25 17.90
C ASP A 16 21.21 -22.17 18.21
N GLY A 17 21.83 -21.59 17.17
CA GLY A 17 22.84 -20.55 17.30
C GLY A 17 22.24 -19.18 17.65
N ASN A 18 23.05 -18.34 18.29
CA ASN A 18 22.64 -17.00 18.73
C ASN A 18 22.10 -16.13 17.58
N ASP A 19 22.70 -16.19 16.40
CA ASP A 19 22.26 -15.37 15.25
C ASP A 19 20.93 -15.85 14.67
N ALA A 20 20.70 -17.16 14.59
CA ALA A 20 19.41 -17.72 14.20
C ALA A 20 18.31 -17.35 15.21
N PHE A 21 18.63 -17.43 16.50
CA PHE A 21 17.74 -16.99 17.57
C PHE A 21 17.37 -15.50 17.45
N LYS A 22 18.36 -14.62 17.23
CA LYS A 22 18.14 -13.17 17.04
C LYS A 22 17.26 -12.86 15.83
N LEU A 23 17.47 -13.54 14.70
CA LEU A 23 16.67 -13.35 13.49
C LEU A 23 15.20 -13.77 13.68
N LEU A 24 14.97 -14.91 14.34
CA LEU A 24 13.61 -15.41 14.61
C LEU A 24 12.89 -14.59 15.68
N ASN A 25 13.62 -14.14 16.70
CA ASN A 25 13.10 -13.44 17.88
C ASN A 25 13.48 -11.96 17.92
N PHE A 26 13.51 -11.30 16.75
CA PHE A 26 13.98 -9.92 16.59
C PHE A 26 13.18 -8.86 17.39
N ARG A 27 12.01 -9.23 17.92
CA ARG A 27 11.16 -8.40 18.78
C ARG A 27 11.43 -8.60 20.27
N THR A 28 12.14 -9.66 20.65
CA THR A 28 12.46 -9.97 22.04
C THR A 28 13.61 -9.08 22.50
N PRO A 29 13.53 -8.46 23.69
CA PRO A 29 14.63 -7.68 24.23
C PRO A 29 15.81 -8.59 24.56
N THR A 30 16.79 -8.70 23.67
CA THR A 30 18.13 -9.17 24.04
C THR A 30 18.88 -7.96 24.57
N GLY A 31 19.49 -8.03 25.76
CA GLY A 31 20.02 -6.89 26.55
C GLY A 31 21.07 -5.95 25.92
N SER A 32 21.23 -5.93 24.59
CA SER A 32 21.94 -4.93 23.81
C SER A 32 20.98 -3.80 23.42
N GLN A 33 21.11 -2.64 24.08
CA GLN A 33 20.39 -1.41 23.74
C GLN A 33 20.68 -1.02 22.28
N GLY A 34 19.64 -0.88 21.45
CA GLY A 34 19.75 -0.15 20.19
C GLY A 34 18.87 -0.61 19.02
N ASN A 35 18.62 -1.92 18.85
CA ASN A 35 18.02 -2.45 17.60
C ASN A 35 16.79 -3.35 17.79
N ILE A 36 16.14 -3.30 18.96
CA ILE A 36 14.97 -4.14 19.25
C ILE A 36 13.84 -3.77 18.28
N GLY A 37 13.32 -4.75 17.54
CA GLY A 37 12.22 -4.56 16.61
C GLY A 37 12.60 -4.13 15.19
N ASP A 38 13.85 -3.73 14.91
CA ASP A 38 14.33 -3.49 13.53
C ASP A 38 14.98 -4.75 12.96
N PHE A 39 14.16 -5.58 12.31
CA PHE A 39 14.61 -6.82 11.67
C PHE A 39 15.70 -6.57 10.62
N ALA A 40 15.62 -5.48 9.84
CA ALA A 40 16.58 -5.19 8.80
C ALA A 40 17.96 -4.90 9.39
N MET A 41 18.02 -4.15 10.49
CA MET A 41 19.27 -3.84 11.16
C MET A 41 19.87 -5.07 11.84
N ILE A 42 19.05 -5.93 12.46
CA ILE A 42 19.50 -7.21 13.03
C ILE A 42 20.07 -8.10 11.92
N ALA A 43 19.37 -8.23 10.79
CA ALA A 43 19.84 -8.99 9.64
C ALA A 43 21.17 -8.44 9.11
N TYR A 44 21.30 -7.13 8.97
CA TYR A 44 22.55 -6.49 8.55
C TYR A 44 23.73 -6.84 9.47
N CYS A 45 23.54 -6.81 10.79
CA CYS A 45 24.58 -7.19 11.75
C CYS A 45 25.05 -8.64 11.59
N VAL A 46 24.15 -9.56 11.24
CA VAL A 46 24.50 -10.96 10.96
C VAL A 46 25.19 -11.10 9.59
N LEU A 47 24.74 -10.32 8.60
CA LEU A 47 25.21 -10.39 7.22
C LEU A 47 26.58 -9.74 7.00
N LYS A 48 26.89 -8.63 7.70
CA LYS A 48 28.13 -7.85 7.48
C LYS A 48 29.41 -8.68 7.67
N GLU A 49 29.35 -9.74 8.48
CA GLU A 49 30.49 -10.63 8.79
C GLU A 49 30.56 -11.84 7.84
N ARG A 50 29.56 -12.02 6.97
CA ARG A 50 29.38 -13.22 6.14
C ARG A 50 29.24 -12.92 4.65
N CYS A 51 28.82 -11.71 4.27
CA CYS A 51 28.58 -11.31 2.89
C CYS A 51 29.56 -10.20 2.48
N PHE A 52 30.68 -10.60 1.85
CA PHE A 52 31.73 -9.69 1.38
C PHE A 52 31.57 -9.26 -0.09
N ASN A 53 30.61 -9.85 -0.81
CA ASN A 53 30.39 -9.56 -2.22
C ASN A 53 29.81 -8.16 -2.42
N LYS A 54 30.22 -7.50 -3.51
CA LYS A 54 29.57 -6.28 -4.00
C LYS A 54 28.27 -6.63 -4.72
N GLY A 55 27.27 -5.77 -4.60
CA GLY A 55 26.03 -5.88 -5.38
C GLY A 55 26.28 -5.72 -6.87
N GLN A 56 25.48 -6.42 -7.66
CA GLN A 56 25.56 -6.40 -9.13
C GLN A 56 24.23 -6.04 -9.80
N LEU A 57 23.14 -5.95 -9.03
CA LEU A 57 21.81 -5.71 -9.55
C LEU A 57 21.57 -4.22 -9.83
N THR A 58 20.97 -3.93 -10.98
CA THR A 58 20.40 -2.60 -11.27
C THR A 58 19.06 -2.41 -10.56
N ILE A 59 18.59 -1.15 -10.47
CA ILE A 59 17.26 -0.84 -9.92
C ILE A 59 16.16 -1.59 -10.70
N GLN A 60 16.27 -1.70 -12.02
CA GLN A 60 15.32 -2.44 -12.85
C GLN A 60 15.29 -3.92 -12.45
N GLN A 61 16.45 -4.57 -12.35
CA GLN A 61 16.55 -5.98 -11.99
C GLN A 61 16.02 -6.26 -10.58
N VAL A 62 16.21 -5.32 -9.64
CA VAL A 62 15.61 -5.41 -8.31
C VAL A 62 14.08 -5.38 -8.41
N ASN A 63 13.50 -4.46 -9.18
CA ASN A 63 12.05 -4.39 -9.38
C ASN A 63 11.52 -5.66 -10.07
N ASP A 64 12.18 -6.14 -11.13
CA ASP A 64 11.79 -7.37 -11.83
C ASP A 64 11.75 -8.59 -10.88
N LEU A 65 12.72 -8.70 -9.97
CA LEU A 65 12.75 -9.76 -8.97
C LEU A 65 11.68 -9.59 -7.89
N LEU A 66 11.36 -8.36 -7.48
CA LEU A 66 10.27 -8.07 -6.56
C LEU A 66 8.90 -8.37 -7.20
N ASP A 67 8.73 -8.07 -8.49
CA ASP A 67 7.56 -8.43 -9.27
C ASP A 67 7.41 -9.95 -9.36
N SER A 68 8.51 -10.67 -9.62
CA SER A 68 8.52 -12.14 -9.58
C SER A 68 8.10 -12.66 -8.21
N VAL A 69 8.58 -12.07 -7.11
CA VAL A 69 8.16 -12.45 -5.74
C VAL A 69 6.65 -12.22 -5.56
N SER A 70 6.14 -11.06 -5.94
CA SER A 70 4.72 -10.68 -5.81
C SER A 70 3.81 -11.62 -6.62
N ASN A 71 4.10 -11.79 -7.91
CA ASN A 71 3.33 -12.61 -8.84
C ASN A 71 3.33 -14.09 -8.44
N ASN A 72 4.49 -14.62 -8.03
CA ASN A 72 4.56 -16.02 -7.56
C ASN A 72 3.86 -16.24 -6.23
N ASN A 73 3.84 -15.24 -5.33
CA ASN A 73 3.08 -15.31 -4.10
C ASN A 73 1.57 -15.30 -4.37
N ALA A 74 1.09 -14.44 -5.27
CA ALA A 74 -0.31 -14.42 -5.72
C ALA A 74 -0.73 -15.77 -6.33
N ALA A 75 0.16 -16.39 -7.12
CA ALA A 75 -0.03 -17.73 -7.69
C ALA A 75 0.21 -18.88 -6.70
N LYS A 76 0.47 -18.60 -5.42
CA LYS A 76 0.76 -19.59 -4.35
C LYS A 76 1.97 -20.51 -4.63
N ARG A 77 2.92 -20.08 -5.47
CA ARG A 77 4.14 -20.84 -5.86
C ARG A 77 5.32 -20.53 -4.92
N LYS A 78 5.30 -21.11 -3.72
CA LYS A 78 6.27 -20.83 -2.64
C LYS A 78 7.74 -21.07 -3.04
N ASP A 79 8.02 -22.10 -3.83
CA ASP A 79 9.39 -22.43 -4.26
C ASP A 79 9.98 -21.35 -5.18
N LEU A 80 9.16 -20.78 -6.07
CA LEU A 80 9.58 -19.70 -6.97
C LEU A 80 9.76 -18.36 -6.24
N VAL A 81 8.94 -18.11 -5.21
CA VAL A 81 9.15 -16.97 -4.29
C VAL A 81 10.52 -17.11 -3.61
N LYS A 82 10.81 -18.28 -3.04
CA LYS A 82 12.11 -18.56 -2.41
C LYS A 82 13.27 -18.41 -3.39
N LYS A 83 13.14 -18.91 -4.63
CA LYS A 83 14.15 -18.76 -5.68
C LYS A 83 14.43 -17.29 -6.01
N SER A 84 13.39 -16.47 -6.16
CA SER A 84 13.53 -15.04 -6.49
C SER A 84 14.17 -14.26 -5.34
N LEU A 85 13.77 -14.54 -4.09
CA LEU A 85 14.41 -13.97 -2.90
C LEU A 85 15.88 -14.39 -2.76
N LEU A 86 16.19 -15.65 -3.08
CA LEU A 86 17.57 -16.14 -3.07
C LEU A 86 18.43 -15.40 -4.10
N GLN A 87 17.91 -15.12 -5.29
CA GLN A 87 18.60 -14.32 -6.31
C GLN A 87 18.86 -12.88 -5.83
N LEU A 88 17.87 -12.23 -5.21
CA LEU A 88 18.06 -10.91 -4.61
C LEU A 88 19.18 -10.90 -3.56
N ILE A 89 19.18 -11.89 -2.66
CA ILE A 89 20.13 -11.96 -1.55
C ILE A 89 21.55 -12.27 -2.06
N THR A 90 21.69 -13.28 -2.93
CA THR A 90 23.01 -13.74 -3.40
C THR A 90 23.74 -12.73 -4.28
N GLN A 91 23.00 -11.84 -4.95
CA GLN A 91 23.55 -10.81 -5.85
C GLN A 91 23.61 -9.41 -5.23
N SER A 92 23.36 -9.29 -3.92
CA SER A 92 23.37 -8.02 -3.18
C SER A 92 24.36 -8.08 -2.03
N SER A 93 25.03 -6.96 -1.76
CA SER A 93 25.86 -6.78 -0.56
C SER A 93 25.01 -6.79 0.73
N ALA A 94 25.64 -6.96 1.88
CA ALA A 94 24.95 -6.89 3.18
C ALA A 94 24.18 -5.56 3.37
N LEU A 95 24.76 -4.44 2.91
CA LEU A 95 24.13 -3.13 3.02
C LEU A 95 22.91 -2.99 2.12
N GLU A 96 22.98 -3.48 0.87
CA GLU A 96 21.83 -3.48 -0.05
C GLU A 96 20.73 -4.39 0.47
N GLN A 97 21.07 -5.58 1.00
CA GLN A 97 20.09 -6.50 1.61
C GLN A 97 19.33 -5.86 2.78
N LYS A 98 19.99 -5.03 3.61
CA LYS A 98 19.31 -4.25 4.66
C LYS A 98 18.18 -3.40 4.07
N TRP A 99 18.45 -2.70 2.97
CA TRP A 99 17.46 -1.84 2.31
C TRP A 99 16.40 -2.64 1.56
N LEU A 100 16.77 -3.74 0.90
CA LEU A 100 15.83 -4.65 0.27
C LEU A 100 14.83 -5.23 1.28
N ILE A 101 15.29 -5.62 2.48
CA ILE A 101 14.40 -6.07 3.56
C ILE A 101 13.40 -4.97 3.92
N ARG A 102 13.86 -3.71 4.05
CA ARG A 102 12.98 -2.58 4.35
C ARG A 102 11.97 -2.30 3.24
N MET A 103 12.37 -2.43 1.97
CA MET A 103 11.48 -2.32 0.82
C MET A 103 10.41 -3.43 0.81
N ILE A 104 10.80 -4.68 1.07
CA ILE A 104 9.88 -5.82 1.16
C ILE A 104 8.88 -5.64 2.32
N ILE A 105 9.33 -5.13 3.46
CA ILE A 105 8.47 -4.84 4.63
C ILE A 105 7.61 -3.58 4.39
N LYS A 106 7.98 -2.74 3.41
CA LYS A 106 7.39 -1.42 3.13
C LYS A 106 7.53 -0.43 4.29
N ASP A 107 8.65 -0.49 5.01
CA ASP A 107 9.03 0.45 6.09
C ASP A 107 10.53 0.79 6.00
N LEU A 108 10.83 1.96 5.42
CA LEU A 108 12.20 2.38 5.12
C LEU A 108 12.91 3.08 6.29
N LYS A 109 12.15 3.59 7.27
CA LYS A 109 12.67 4.34 8.43
C LYS A 109 13.65 5.46 8.04
N LEU A 110 13.30 6.28 7.04
CA LEU A 110 14.16 7.37 6.55
C LEU A 110 14.18 8.59 7.48
N GLY A 111 13.24 8.71 8.41
CA GLY A 111 13.10 9.89 9.27
C GLY A 111 12.48 11.12 8.56
N VAL A 112 12.01 10.95 7.32
CA VAL A 112 11.31 11.98 6.54
C VAL A 112 9.94 11.47 6.11
N SER A 113 8.99 12.38 5.96
CA SER A 113 7.62 12.04 5.54
C SER A 113 7.54 11.87 4.02
N GLN A 114 6.53 11.12 3.56
CA GLN A 114 6.19 11.03 2.14
C GLN A 114 5.88 12.41 1.54
N GLN A 115 5.24 13.30 2.30
CA GLN A 115 4.93 14.66 1.86
C GLN A 115 6.21 15.44 1.56
N THR A 116 7.23 15.28 2.40
CA THR A 116 8.55 15.90 2.19
C THR A 116 9.22 15.39 0.92
N LEU A 117 9.16 14.07 0.68
CA LEU A 117 9.72 13.48 -0.55
C LEU A 117 9.00 14.00 -1.80
N PHE A 118 7.67 14.12 -1.77
CA PHE A 118 6.93 14.72 -2.88
C PHE A 118 7.31 16.16 -3.12
N SER A 119 7.38 17.00 -2.07
CA SER A 119 7.78 18.40 -2.23
C SER A 119 9.19 18.58 -2.80
N ILE A 120 10.10 17.63 -2.55
CA ILE A 120 11.45 17.64 -3.13
C ILE A 120 11.40 17.20 -4.59
N PHE A 121 10.54 16.24 -4.95
CA PHE A 121 10.41 15.74 -6.31
C PHE A 121 9.75 16.76 -7.25
N HIS A 122 8.58 17.28 -6.87
CA HIS A 122 7.83 18.28 -7.63
C HIS A 122 6.77 18.95 -6.73
N PRO A 123 6.53 20.27 -6.82
CA PRO A 123 5.50 20.95 -6.01
C PRO A 123 4.11 20.28 -6.12
N ASP A 124 3.70 19.91 -7.34
CA ASP A 124 2.39 19.30 -7.63
C ASP A 124 2.32 17.79 -7.34
N ALA A 125 3.41 17.13 -6.92
CA ALA A 125 3.44 15.67 -6.79
C ALA A 125 2.47 15.13 -5.73
N ALA A 126 2.36 15.84 -4.60
CA ALA A 126 1.45 15.43 -3.53
C ALA A 126 -0.02 15.54 -3.96
N GLU A 127 -0.35 16.60 -4.71
CA GLU A 127 -1.70 16.85 -5.20
C GLU A 127 -2.07 15.83 -6.28
N LEU A 128 -1.22 15.62 -7.29
CA LEU A 128 -1.44 14.63 -8.34
C LEU A 128 -1.56 13.22 -7.75
N HIS A 129 -0.70 12.86 -6.79
CA HIS A 129 -0.82 11.57 -6.12
C HIS A 129 -2.12 11.45 -5.32
N SER A 130 -2.68 12.54 -4.79
CA SER A 130 -3.93 12.50 -4.04
C SER A 130 -5.13 12.15 -4.92
N VAL A 131 -5.12 12.54 -6.20
CA VAL A 131 -6.21 12.26 -7.16
C VAL A 131 -5.97 11.04 -8.06
N THR A 132 -4.81 10.38 -7.95
CA THR A 132 -4.45 9.23 -8.81
C THR A 132 -3.99 7.97 -8.07
N THR A 133 -3.42 8.12 -6.87
CA THR A 133 -2.80 7.02 -6.09
C THR A 133 -1.80 6.19 -6.93
N ASP A 134 -1.11 6.84 -7.88
CA ASP A 134 -0.23 6.20 -8.86
C ASP A 134 1.14 6.91 -8.91
N LEU A 135 2.17 6.23 -8.41
CA LEU A 135 3.54 6.76 -8.39
C LEU A 135 4.16 6.83 -9.79
N GLU A 136 3.84 5.90 -10.69
CA GLU A 136 4.37 5.92 -12.07
C GLU A 136 3.82 7.13 -12.82
N LYS A 137 2.51 7.36 -12.72
CA LYS A 137 1.85 8.53 -13.32
C LYS A 137 2.43 9.83 -12.79
N VAL A 138 2.66 9.94 -11.47
CA VAL A 138 3.32 11.09 -10.85
C VAL A 138 4.73 11.28 -11.42
N CYS A 139 5.57 10.24 -11.43
CA CYS A 139 6.94 10.35 -11.93
C CYS A 139 7.01 10.67 -13.42
N ARG A 140 6.08 10.15 -14.23
CA ARG A 140 6.04 10.36 -15.68
C ARG A 140 5.52 11.75 -16.06
N GLN A 141 4.44 12.21 -15.44
CA GLN A 141 3.83 13.50 -15.78
C GLN A 141 4.63 14.69 -15.21
N LEU A 142 5.22 14.52 -14.03
CA LEU A 142 5.99 15.55 -13.33
C LEU A 142 7.50 15.36 -13.46
N HIS A 143 7.95 14.73 -14.55
CA HIS A 143 9.37 14.48 -14.78
C HIS A 143 10.20 15.77 -14.86
N ASN A 144 9.61 16.84 -15.41
CA ASN A 144 10.25 18.15 -15.49
C ASN A 144 9.81 19.01 -14.29
N PRO A 145 10.69 19.34 -13.33
CA PRO A 145 10.36 20.11 -12.13
C PRO A 145 9.95 21.57 -12.39
N SER A 146 10.15 22.07 -13.61
CA SER A 146 9.78 23.44 -14.00
C SER A 146 8.42 23.53 -14.69
N VAL A 147 7.74 22.40 -14.94
CA VAL A 147 6.46 22.37 -15.64
C VAL A 147 5.37 21.92 -14.67
N SER A 148 4.58 22.89 -14.19
CA SER A 148 3.42 22.61 -13.36
C SER A 148 2.25 22.04 -14.15
N LEU A 149 1.43 21.26 -13.46
CA LEU A 149 0.13 20.84 -13.97
C LEU A 149 -0.83 22.03 -13.90
N SER A 150 -1.64 22.18 -14.95
CA SER A 150 -2.67 23.21 -15.00
C SER A 150 -3.90 22.89 -14.13
N ASP A 151 -4.23 21.60 -13.95
CA ASP A 151 -5.30 21.16 -13.04
C ASP A 151 -5.07 19.68 -12.65
N ALA A 152 -5.06 19.39 -11.35
CA ALA A 152 -4.95 18.05 -10.79
C ALA A 152 -6.30 17.65 -10.17
N SER A 153 -7.24 17.25 -11.02
CA SER A 153 -8.60 16.90 -10.63
C SER A 153 -8.87 15.39 -10.60
N ILE A 154 -9.94 14.99 -9.90
CA ILE A 154 -10.41 13.61 -9.86
C ILE A 154 -10.82 13.20 -11.28
N THR A 155 -10.34 12.06 -11.73
CA THR A 155 -10.60 11.54 -13.08
C THR A 155 -11.26 10.16 -13.03
N LEU A 156 -12.06 9.86 -14.05
CA LEU A 156 -12.75 8.57 -14.15
C LEU A 156 -11.74 7.42 -14.17
N PHE A 157 -12.08 6.32 -13.48
CA PHE A 157 -11.24 5.13 -13.30
C PHE A 157 -9.85 5.34 -12.68
N SER A 158 -9.59 6.49 -12.06
CA SER A 158 -8.40 6.73 -11.24
C SER A 158 -8.78 6.75 -9.76
N ALA A 159 -8.07 5.98 -8.93
CA ALA A 159 -8.29 5.95 -7.49
C ALA A 159 -7.83 7.28 -6.86
N PHE A 160 -8.65 7.87 -5.98
CA PHE A 160 -8.29 9.12 -5.29
C PHE A 160 -8.36 8.87 -3.78
N LYS A 161 -7.53 9.59 -3.02
CA LYS A 161 -7.55 9.54 -1.56
C LYS A 161 -8.86 10.15 -1.06
N PRO A 162 -9.75 9.38 -0.41
CA PRO A 162 -11.00 9.93 0.09
C PRO A 162 -10.74 11.00 1.15
N MET A 163 -11.62 11.99 1.22
CA MET A 163 -11.56 13.01 2.27
C MET A 163 -11.74 12.36 3.64
N LEU A 164 -10.96 12.81 4.63
CA LEU A 164 -11.01 12.30 6.00
C LEU A 164 -11.68 13.32 6.93
N ALA A 165 -12.31 12.83 8.00
CA ALA A 165 -12.85 13.67 9.05
C ALA A 165 -11.83 13.84 10.20
N SER A 166 -11.69 15.07 10.71
CA SER A 166 -11.00 15.33 11.97
C SER A 166 -11.92 15.06 13.16
N ILE A 167 -11.35 14.65 14.30
CA ILE A 167 -12.09 14.57 15.56
C ILE A 167 -12.52 16.00 15.95
N ALA A 168 -13.81 16.19 16.21
CA ALA A 168 -14.40 17.48 16.57
C ALA A 168 -14.91 17.48 18.01
N SER A 169 -14.83 18.63 18.67
CA SER A 169 -15.46 18.83 19.98
C SER A 169 -16.86 19.35 19.78
N VAL A 170 -17.87 18.67 20.35
CA VAL A 170 -19.28 19.11 20.28
C VAL A 170 -19.45 20.54 20.80
N ARG A 171 -18.67 20.93 21.81
CA ARG A 171 -18.73 22.30 22.39
C ARG A 171 -18.18 23.38 21.46
N GLN A 172 -17.37 23.00 20.47
CA GLN A 172 -16.73 23.93 19.53
C GLN A 172 -17.26 23.77 18.11
N ILE A 173 -18.24 22.89 17.88
CA ILE A 173 -18.66 22.51 16.53
C ILE A 173 -19.19 23.70 15.73
N GLU A 174 -20.00 24.57 16.35
CA GLU A 174 -20.52 25.77 15.69
C GLU A 174 -19.38 26.67 15.21
N LYS A 175 -18.38 26.90 16.07
CA LYS A 175 -17.19 27.68 15.70
C LYS A 175 -16.36 26.99 14.61
N GLN A 176 -16.18 25.67 14.67
CA GLN A 176 -15.48 24.89 13.65
C GLN A 176 -16.21 24.92 12.30
N MET A 177 -17.53 25.03 12.32
CA MET A 177 -18.41 25.20 11.15
C MET A 177 -18.61 26.67 10.79
N ASN A 178 -17.76 27.58 11.27
CA ASN A 178 -17.81 29.02 10.99
C ASN A 178 -19.13 29.70 11.36
N ASN A 179 -19.89 29.16 12.31
CA ASN A 179 -21.22 29.59 12.72
C ASN A 179 -22.22 29.65 11.54
N GLN A 180 -22.05 28.77 10.56
CA GLN A 180 -22.95 28.61 9.42
C GLN A 180 -23.74 27.31 9.53
N THR A 181 -24.75 27.14 8.68
CA THR A 181 -25.50 25.87 8.58
C THR A 181 -24.56 24.75 8.13
N PHE A 182 -24.68 23.58 8.77
CA PHE A 182 -23.92 22.38 8.43
C PHE A 182 -24.83 21.15 8.46
N TYR A 183 -24.39 20.08 7.79
CA TYR A 183 -25.10 18.81 7.75
C TYR A 183 -24.68 17.90 8.91
N ILE A 184 -25.60 17.05 9.34
CA ILE A 184 -25.35 15.97 10.29
C ILE A 184 -25.80 14.68 9.61
N GLU A 185 -24.86 13.75 9.44
CA GLU A 185 -25.10 12.45 8.80
C GLU A 185 -24.66 11.33 9.74
N THR A 186 -25.33 10.18 9.67
CA THR A 186 -24.95 9.00 10.44
C THR A 186 -23.59 8.50 9.98
N LYS A 187 -22.64 8.37 10.91
CA LYS A 187 -21.37 7.69 10.62
C LYS A 187 -21.63 6.18 10.56
N LEU A 188 -21.67 5.64 9.36
CA LEU A 188 -21.76 4.20 9.11
C LEU A 188 -20.43 3.50 9.51
N ASP A 189 -20.54 2.24 9.91
CA ASP A 189 -19.41 1.39 10.32
C ASP A 189 -19.25 0.25 9.31
N GLY A 190 -18.69 0.57 8.16
CA GLY A 190 -18.47 -0.36 7.06
C GLY A 190 -17.08 -0.19 6.46
N GLU A 191 -16.98 -0.47 5.16
CA GLU A 191 -15.73 -0.24 4.41
C GLU A 191 -15.88 0.91 3.42
N ARG A 192 -15.07 1.96 3.57
CA ARG A 192 -15.03 3.08 2.62
C ARG A 192 -14.68 2.60 1.21
N MET A 193 -15.53 2.92 0.24
CA MET A 193 -15.42 2.48 -1.14
C MET A 193 -15.79 3.59 -2.11
N GLN A 194 -14.93 3.85 -3.10
CA GLN A 194 -15.26 4.68 -4.26
C GLN A 194 -15.73 3.79 -5.43
N MET A 195 -16.77 4.21 -6.13
CA MET A 195 -17.29 3.54 -7.32
C MET A 195 -17.18 4.48 -8.51
N HIS A 196 -16.59 3.99 -9.61
CA HIS A 196 -16.54 4.67 -10.89
C HIS A 196 -17.37 3.89 -11.90
N LYS A 197 -18.20 4.60 -12.66
CA LYS A 197 -19.06 4.03 -13.70
C LYS A 197 -18.85 4.77 -15.02
N ASP A 198 -18.78 4.03 -16.12
CA ASP A 198 -19.01 4.52 -17.48
C ASP A 198 -19.81 3.48 -18.28
N GLY A 199 -21.10 3.74 -18.53
CA GLY A 199 -21.99 2.77 -19.15
C GLY A 199 -22.05 1.47 -18.35
N ASP A 200 -21.59 0.38 -18.96
CA ASP A 200 -21.55 -0.95 -18.35
C ASP A 200 -20.21 -1.28 -17.67
N VAL A 201 -19.27 -0.34 -17.66
CA VAL A 201 -17.95 -0.53 -17.05
C VAL A 201 -17.91 0.08 -15.67
N TYR A 202 -17.54 -0.73 -14.68
CA TYR A 202 -17.44 -0.34 -13.29
C TYR A 202 -16.02 -0.57 -12.75
N LYS A 203 -15.60 0.32 -11.84
CA LYS A 203 -14.44 0.08 -10.97
C LYS A 203 -14.73 0.47 -9.53
N TYR A 204 -14.16 -0.30 -8.62
CA TYR A 204 -14.30 -0.09 -7.18
C TYR A 204 -12.92 0.02 -6.56
N PHE A 205 -12.66 1.12 -5.82
CA PHE A 205 -11.40 1.26 -5.10
C PHE A 205 -11.65 1.45 -3.60
N SER A 206 -10.85 0.76 -2.79
CA SER A 206 -10.86 0.92 -1.34
C SER A 206 -10.29 2.27 -0.91
N ARG A 207 -10.42 2.62 0.38
CA ARG A 207 -9.76 3.79 1.00
C ARG A 207 -8.29 3.99 0.61
N ASN A 208 -7.54 2.90 0.45
CA ASN A 208 -6.10 2.93 0.15
C ASN A 208 -5.80 2.77 -1.35
N GLY A 209 -6.81 2.87 -2.22
CA GLY A 209 -6.67 2.80 -3.67
C GLY A 209 -6.51 1.40 -4.26
N TYR A 210 -6.64 0.34 -3.46
CA TYR A 210 -6.66 -1.04 -4.00
C TYR A 210 -7.95 -1.30 -4.78
N ASP A 211 -7.83 -1.97 -5.91
CA ASP A 211 -8.93 -2.35 -6.80
C ASP A 211 -9.70 -3.57 -6.25
N TYR A 212 -10.98 -3.38 -5.96
CA TYR A 212 -11.94 -4.40 -5.48
C TYR A 212 -13.00 -4.76 -6.54
N THR A 213 -12.77 -4.38 -7.79
CA THR A 213 -13.73 -4.58 -8.89
C THR A 213 -14.06 -6.05 -9.10
N LEU A 214 -13.09 -6.97 -8.90
CA LEU A 214 -13.34 -8.41 -8.98
C LEU A 214 -14.44 -8.88 -8.00
N GLN A 215 -14.53 -8.25 -6.83
CA GLN A 215 -15.51 -8.63 -5.80
C GLN A 215 -16.88 -8.00 -6.09
N PHE A 216 -16.92 -6.70 -6.40
CA PHE A 216 -18.17 -5.96 -6.56
C PHE A 216 -18.77 -6.01 -7.98
N GLY A 217 -17.95 -6.31 -8.99
CA GLY A 217 -18.33 -6.52 -10.40
C GLY A 217 -17.73 -5.48 -11.34
N ALA A 218 -17.16 -5.89 -12.47
CA ALA A 218 -16.71 -4.94 -13.50
C ALA A 218 -17.83 -4.59 -14.49
N SER A 219 -18.92 -5.36 -14.50
CA SER A 219 -20.07 -5.18 -15.41
C SER A 219 -21.40 -5.57 -14.75
N PRO A 220 -22.55 -5.24 -15.36
CA PRO A 220 -23.88 -5.60 -14.85
C PRO A 220 -24.16 -7.10 -14.76
N LEU A 221 -23.25 -7.95 -15.26
CA LEU A 221 -23.42 -9.40 -15.34
C LEU A 221 -22.65 -10.18 -14.25
N GLU A 222 -21.81 -9.50 -13.46
CA GLU A 222 -20.92 -10.16 -12.50
C GLU A 222 -20.74 -9.36 -11.20
N GLY A 223 -20.27 -10.03 -10.15
CA GLY A 223 -19.94 -9.42 -8.87
C GLY A 223 -21.08 -9.41 -7.85
N SER A 224 -20.75 -9.02 -6.62
CA SER A 224 -21.67 -9.05 -5.48
C SER A 224 -22.62 -7.85 -5.41
N LEU A 225 -22.37 -6.79 -6.18
CA LEU A 225 -23.12 -5.53 -6.09
C LEU A 225 -23.60 -5.01 -7.44
N THR A 226 -22.71 -4.87 -8.43
CA THR A 226 -22.97 -4.22 -9.71
C THR A 226 -24.25 -4.69 -10.41
N PRO A 227 -24.56 -6.01 -10.48
CA PRO A 227 -25.76 -6.50 -11.14
C PRO A 227 -27.05 -6.00 -10.48
N PHE A 228 -27.01 -5.75 -9.18
CA PHE A 228 -28.17 -5.34 -8.37
C PHE A 228 -28.39 -3.83 -8.36
N ILE A 229 -27.36 -3.03 -8.65
CA ILE A 229 -27.44 -1.57 -8.63
C ILE A 229 -27.45 -0.92 -10.02
N HIS A 230 -27.09 -1.64 -11.08
CA HIS A 230 -26.96 -1.07 -12.42
C HIS A 230 -28.24 -0.36 -12.90
N GLN A 231 -29.40 -0.99 -12.69
CA GLN A 231 -30.71 -0.44 -13.09
C GLN A 231 -31.21 0.69 -12.17
N ALA A 232 -30.53 0.98 -11.06
CA ALA A 232 -30.87 2.10 -10.18
C ALA A 232 -30.44 3.46 -10.77
N PHE A 233 -29.45 3.45 -11.67
CA PHE A 233 -28.99 4.66 -12.37
C PHE A 233 -29.95 5.00 -13.52
N LYS A 234 -30.62 6.15 -13.43
CA LYS A 234 -31.49 6.67 -14.50
C LYS A 234 -30.79 7.83 -15.20
N ASP A 235 -30.69 7.78 -16.53
CA ASP A 235 -30.11 8.83 -17.37
C ASP A 235 -28.66 9.24 -17.04
N ILE A 236 -27.88 8.34 -16.41
CA ILE A 236 -26.49 8.58 -16.03
C ILE A 236 -25.56 7.66 -16.83
N GLN A 237 -24.80 8.24 -17.76
CA GLN A 237 -23.75 7.54 -18.49
C GLN A 237 -22.56 7.25 -17.57
N ASN A 238 -21.96 8.29 -17.00
CA ASN A 238 -20.79 8.20 -16.14
C ASN A 238 -21.03 8.86 -14.78
N CYS A 239 -20.41 8.30 -13.74
CA CYS A 239 -20.41 8.90 -12.41
C CYS A 239 -19.23 8.39 -11.56
N ILE A 240 -18.90 9.16 -10.53
CA ILE A 240 -17.98 8.77 -9.46
C ILE A 240 -18.74 8.97 -8.15
N LEU A 241 -18.87 7.91 -7.36
CA LEU A 241 -19.50 7.93 -6.04
C LEU A 241 -18.47 7.62 -4.96
N ASP A 242 -18.66 8.22 -3.80
CA ASP A 242 -17.87 7.96 -2.59
C ASP A 242 -18.85 7.61 -1.47
N GLY A 243 -18.62 6.49 -0.79
CA GLY A 243 -19.57 5.98 0.19
C GLY A 243 -19.00 4.84 1.03
N GLU A 244 -19.89 4.23 1.82
CA GLU A 244 -19.54 3.14 2.73
C GLU A 244 -20.22 1.85 2.28
N MET A 245 -19.44 0.79 2.07
CA MET A 245 -19.96 -0.54 1.78
C MET A 245 -20.43 -1.18 3.08
N MET A 246 -21.69 -1.64 3.12
CA MET A 246 -22.31 -2.23 4.30
C MET A 246 -22.77 -3.67 4.03
N ALA A 247 -22.65 -4.54 5.03
CA ALA A 247 -23.34 -5.82 5.01
C ALA A 247 -24.80 -5.60 5.43
N TYR A 248 -25.74 -6.06 4.63
CA TYR A 248 -27.18 -5.89 4.88
C TYR A 248 -27.84 -7.24 5.12
N ASN A 249 -28.65 -7.34 6.18
CA ASN A 249 -29.47 -8.51 6.48
C ASN A 249 -30.91 -8.29 5.99
N PRO A 250 -31.37 -9.01 4.95
CA PRO A 250 -32.72 -8.82 4.41
C PRO A 250 -33.84 -9.27 5.36
N THR A 251 -33.56 -10.20 6.28
CA THR A 251 -34.56 -10.73 7.22
C THR A 251 -34.86 -9.74 8.34
N THR A 252 -33.82 -9.14 8.92
CA THR A 252 -33.98 -8.15 10.00
C THR A 252 -34.08 -6.72 9.48
N GLN A 253 -33.77 -6.50 8.20
CA GLN A 253 -33.69 -5.18 7.55
C GLN A 253 -32.69 -4.23 8.22
N THR A 254 -31.59 -4.78 8.72
CA THR A 254 -30.54 -4.04 9.43
C THR A 254 -29.18 -4.20 8.75
N PHE A 255 -28.31 -3.21 8.94
CA PHE A 255 -26.88 -3.40 8.69
C PHE A 255 -26.28 -4.33 9.76
N MET A 256 -25.37 -5.19 9.35
CA MET A 256 -24.61 -6.10 10.21
C MET A 256 -23.24 -5.52 10.56
#